data_AF-A0A1G1GKJ2-F1
#
_entry.id   AF-A0A1G1GKJ2-F1
#
_cell.length_a   1.000
_cell.length_b   1.000
_cell.length_c   1.000
_cell.angle_alpha   90.00
_cell.angle_beta   90.00
_cell.angle_gamma   90.00
#
_symmetry.space_group_name_H-M   'P 1'
#
loop_
_entity.id
_entity.type
_entity.pdbx_description
1 polymer ?
#
loop_
_entity_poly.entity_id
_entity_poly.type
_entity_poly.pdbx_seq_one_letter_code
_entity_poly.pdbx_strand_id
1 'polypeptide(L)'
;MKSPATYSFDRIIQDKGIRHLKVNRNMEDKIIGGCSIRILNPPLFLSESQISNLKLSNDLSVVMRIACKDKSILFTGDIEAGRMREISSGNSFLSSTVIKVPHHGAGGSVENRFISSVNPDIAVISAGYQNSYRHPSPEAISAYNEIGSAIYRTDLDGAVILETGNGKTEIRTYNEIGLKKVSFDNLPAMLKTELTNIKMTIEGCYYEGL
;
A
#
# COMPACT_ATOMS: atom_id res chain seq x y z
N MET A 1 -8.86 -12.30 19.51
CA MET A 1 -9.60 -13.01 18.45
C MET A 1 -8.97 -12.62 17.11
N LYS A 2 -8.44 -13.54 16.29
CA LYS A 2 -7.91 -13.21 14.95
C LYS A 2 -9.10 -12.88 14.03
N SER A 3 -8.96 -11.95 13.08
CA SER A 3 -10.04 -11.71 12.11
C SER A 3 -10.18 -12.93 11.19
N PRO A 4 -11.37 -13.21 10.64
CA PRO A 4 -11.57 -14.33 9.70
C PRO A 4 -10.58 -14.30 8.53
N ALA A 5 -10.23 -13.11 8.04
CA ALA A 5 -9.28 -12.91 6.95
C ALA A 5 -7.82 -13.24 7.30
N THR A 6 -7.40 -13.12 8.57
CA THR A 6 -6.04 -13.52 8.98
C THR A 6 -5.91 -15.02 9.17
N TYR A 7 -6.99 -15.71 9.55
CA TYR A 7 -7.01 -17.17 9.67
C TYR A 7 -6.92 -17.85 8.29
N SER A 8 -7.58 -17.30 7.27
CA SER A 8 -7.47 -17.82 5.90
C SER A 8 -6.06 -17.61 5.34
N PHE A 9 -5.41 -16.48 5.63
CA PHE A 9 -4.08 -16.17 5.12
C PHE A 9 -2.98 -17.13 5.61
N ASP A 10 -2.86 -17.35 6.93
CA ASP A 10 -1.85 -18.25 7.50
C ASP A 10 -2.03 -19.70 6.99
N ARG A 11 -3.29 -20.16 6.87
CA ARG A 11 -3.61 -21.47 6.32
C ARG A 11 -3.23 -21.57 4.84
N ILE A 12 -3.57 -20.58 4.02
CA ILE A 12 -3.21 -20.55 2.59
C ILE A 12 -1.69 -20.65 2.41
N ILE A 13 -0.91 -19.93 3.23
CA ILE A 13 0.55 -20.00 3.20
C ILE A 13 1.03 -21.44 3.47
N GLN A 14 0.51 -22.05 4.54
CA GLN A 14 0.90 -23.40 4.94
C GLN A 14 0.50 -24.45 3.90
N ASP A 15 -0.75 -24.44 3.46
CA ASP A 15 -1.30 -25.41 2.51
C ASP A 15 -0.59 -25.37 1.16
N LYS A 16 -0.21 -24.16 0.71
CA LYS A 16 0.51 -23.97 -0.56
C LYS A 16 2.04 -24.05 -0.43
N GLY A 17 2.57 -24.28 0.77
CA GLY A 17 4.01 -24.28 1.02
C GLY A 17 4.69 -22.97 0.65
N ILE A 18 3.98 -21.84 0.75
CA ILE A 18 4.52 -20.52 0.41
C ILE A 18 5.50 -20.10 1.50
N ARG A 19 6.70 -19.66 1.10
CA ARG A 19 7.68 -19.12 2.04
C ARG A 19 7.15 -17.83 2.68
N HIS A 20 6.91 -17.87 3.98
CA HIS A 20 6.55 -16.69 4.78
C HIS A 20 7.80 -16.09 5.43
N LEU A 21 8.05 -14.81 5.15
CA LEU A 21 9.17 -14.06 5.72
C LEU A 21 8.67 -13.07 6.77
N LYS A 22 9.18 -13.19 8.01
CA LYS A 22 9.03 -12.15 9.02
C LYS A 22 10.07 -11.07 8.80
N VAL A 23 9.68 -9.80 8.88
CA VAL A 23 10.56 -8.66 8.59
C VAL A 23 10.60 -7.62 9.71
N ASN A 24 11.72 -6.89 9.82
CA ASN A 24 11.86 -5.71 10.67
C ASN A 24 12.93 -4.75 10.12
N ARG A 25 13.06 -3.58 10.73
CA ARG A 25 13.99 -2.52 10.29
C ARG A 25 15.48 -2.83 10.41
N ASN A 26 15.85 -3.84 11.20
CA ASN A 26 17.25 -4.23 11.40
C ASN A 26 17.71 -5.28 10.40
N MET A 27 16.83 -5.74 9.49
CA MET A 27 17.22 -6.63 8.42
C MET A 27 18.04 -5.91 7.37
N GLU A 28 19.02 -6.61 6.82
CA GLU A 28 19.73 -6.17 5.62
C GLU A 28 18.77 -6.04 4.43
N ASP A 29 19.10 -5.10 3.55
CA ASP A 29 18.36 -4.87 2.33
C ASP A 29 18.33 -6.14 1.47
N LYS A 30 17.17 -6.45 0.92
CA LYS A 30 17.05 -7.52 -0.08
C LYS A 30 17.23 -6.93 -1.47
N ILE A 31 17.98 -7.62 -2.32
CA ILE A 31 18.15 -7.24 -3.72
C ILE A 31 17.27 -8.13 -4.60
N ILE A 32 16.35 -7.52 -5.36
CA ILE A 32 15.48 -8.22 -6.32
C ILE A 32 15.53 -7.45 -7.63
N GLY A 33 15.94 -8.11 -8.72
CA GLY A 33 15.96 -7.49 -10.06
C GLY A 33 16.83 -6.23 -10.16
N GLY A 34 17.88 -6.10 -9.32
CA GLY A 34 18.72 -4.90 -9.25
C GLY A 34 18.12 -3.75 -8.42
N CYS A 35 16.97 -3.96 -7.78
CA CYS A 35 16.37 -3.02 -6.86
C CYS A 35 16.66 -3.44 -5.41
N SER A 36 16.97 -2.49 -4.54
CA SER A 36 17.06 -2.73 -3.10
C SER A 36 15.71 -2.54 -2.42
N ILE A 37 15.37 -3.45 -1.52
CA ILE A 37 14.18 -3.42 -0.68
C ILE A 37 14.65 -3.31 0.76
N ARG A 38 14.43 -2.13 1.35
CA ARG A 38 14.73 -1.81 2.74
C ARG A 38 13.47 -1.81 3.56
N ILE A 39 13.50 -2.48 4.71
CA ILE A 39 12.41 -2.45 5.69
C ILE A 39 12.72 -1.34 6.70
N LEU A 40 11.71 -0.51 7.02
CA LEU A 40 11.82 0.61 7.96
C LEU A 40 10.91 0.42 9.19
N ASN A 41 9.88 -0.42 9.07
CA ASN A 41 8.98 -0.81 10.16
C ASN A 41 8.52 -2.26 9.94
N PRO A 42 8.35 -3.09 10.99
CA PRO A 42 8.42 -2.81 12.44
C PRO A 42 9.85 -2.57 12.97
N PRO A 43 10.03 -1.94 14.16
CA PRO A 43 11.36 -1.62 14.69
C PRO A 43 12.11 -2.84 15.24
N LEU A 44 11.40 -3.86 15.69
CA LEU A 44 11.96 -5.09 16.27
C LEU A 44 11.11 -6.28 15.85
N PHE A 45 11.67 -7.48 15.98
CA PHE A 45 10.85 -8.69 15.96
C PHE A 45 9.98 -8.70 17.22
N LEU A 46 8.67 -8.66 17.03
CA LEU A 46 7.72 -8.83 18.11
C LEU A 46 7.54 -10.32 18.39
N SER A 47 7.59 -10.72 19.66
CA SER A 47 7.17 -12.06 20.07
C SER A 47 5.68 -12.27 19.81
N GLU A 48 5.22 -13.53 19.76
CA GLU A 48 3.81 -13.83 19.48
C GLU A 48 2.85 -13.19 20.49
N SER A 49 3.26 -13.07 21.77
CA SER A 49 2.48 -12.41 22.82
C SER A 49 2.42 -10.89 22.64
N GLN A 50 3.50 -10.26 22.18
CA GLN A 50 3.51 -8.84 21.84
C GLN A 50 2.66 -8.57 20.59
N ILE A 51 2.77 -9.42 19.57
CA ILE A 51 1.91 -9.36 18.39
C ILE A 51 0.44 -9.54 18.79
N SER A 52 0.10 -10.46 19.70
CA SER A 52 -1.29 -10.66 20.09
C SER A 52 -1.91 -9.45 20.77
N ASN A 53 -1.13 -8.68 21.54
CA ASN A 53 -1.58 -7.46 22.18
C ASN A 53 -1.66 -6.27 21.21
N LEU A 54 -0.85 -6.30 20.14
CA LEU A 54 -0.76 -5.25 19.13
C LEU A 54 -1.50 -5.60 17.83
N LYS A 55 -2.20 -6.74 17.77
CA LYS A 55 -2.72 -7.40 16.56
C LYS A 55 -3.65 -6.54 15.69
N LEU A 56 -4.08 -5.40 16.19
CA LEU A 56 -5.00 -4.46 15.54
C LEU A 56 -4.39 -3.07 15.33
N SER A 57 -3.11 -2.88 15.65
CA SER A 57 -2.46 -1.57 15.51
C SER A 57 -1.94 -1.39 14.09
N ASN A 58 -2.43 -0.36 13.41
CA ASN A 58 -1.93 0.04 12.10
C ASN A 58 -0.44 0.41 12.11
N ASP A 59 0.09 0.81 13.28
CA ASP A 59 1.52 1.10 13.48
C ASP A 59 2.43 -0.12 13.35
N LEU A 60 1.87 -1.33 13.23
CA LEU A 60 2.60 -2.53 12.85
C LEU A 60 2.69 -2.75 11.33
N SER A 61 2.09 -1.87 10.52
CA SER A 61 2.20 -1.92 9.07
C SER A 61 3.66 -1.99 8.64
N VAL A 62 3.97 -2.89 7.72
CA VAL A 62 5.32 -2.98 7.17
C VAL A 62 5.58 -1.75 6.32
N VAL A 63 6.54 -0.93 6.75
CA VAL A 63 7.00 0.22 5.97
C VAL A 63 8.24 -0.25 5.23
N MET A 64 8.24 -0.11 3.91
CA MET A 64 9.35 -0.53 3.07
C MET A 64 9.65 0.49 2.00
N ARG A 65 10.93 0.68 1.73
CA ARG A 65 11.43 1.49 0.61
C ARG A 65 12.01 0.56 -0.44
N ILE A 66 11.53 0.71 -1.67
CA ILE A 66 12.06 0.02 -2.84
C ILE A 66 12.82 1.04 -3.67
N ALA A 67 14.09 0.80 -3.97
CA ALA A 67 14.91 1.69 -4.78
C ALA A 67 15.54 0.95 -5.96
N CYS A 68 15.34 1.49 -7.15
CA CYS A 68 15.86 0.98 -8.40
C CYS A 68 16.59 2.13 -9.10
N LYS A 69 17.92 2.04 -9.24
CA LYS A 69 18.75 3.11 -9.83
C LYS A 69 18.50 4.47 -9.14
N ASP A 70 17.95 5.43 -9.87
CA ASP A 70 17.70 6.82 -9.46
C ASP A 70 16.28 7.07 -8.92
N LYS A 71 15.44 6.04 -8.83
CA LYS A 71 14.04 6.17 -8.40
C LYS A 71 13.74 5.28 -7.20
N SER A 72 12.86 5.75 -6.34
CA SER A 72 12.40 4.94 -5.20
C SER A 72 10.97 5.21 -4.80
N ILE A 73 10.35 4.18 -4.23
CA ILE A 73 8.97 4.18 -3.76
C ILE A 73 8.98 3.82 -2.28
N LEU A 74 8.29 4.61 -1.47
CA LEU A 74 8.02 4.32 -0.07
C LEU A 74 6.59 3.80 0.09
N PHE A 75 6.46 2.54 0.50
CA PHE A 75 5.21 1.94 0.92
C PHE A 75 5.11 2.03 2.43
N THR A 76 4.05 2.69 2.91
CA THR A 76 3.90 3.02 4.33
C THR A 76 2.83 2.18 5.04
N GLY A 77 1.99 1.48 4.27
CA GLY A 77 0.79 0.85 4.82
C GLY A 77 -0.07 1.88 5.55
N ASP A 78 -0.58 1.52 6.72
CA ASP A 78 -1.51 2.34 7.47
C ASP A 78 -0.90 2.98 8.72
N ILE A 79 0.43 3.08 8.80
CA ILE A 79 1.11 3.71 9.96
C ILE A 79 0.49 5.08 10.29
N GLU A 80 0.37 5.36 11.59
CA GLU A 80 -0.22 6.59 12.10
C GLU A 80 0.87 7.57 12.55
N ALA A 81 0.47 8.79 12.91
CA ALA A 81 1.43 9.87 13.19
C ALA A 81 2.45 9.54 14.30
N GLY A 82 2.10 8.68 15.25
CA GLY A 82 3.02 8.20 16.29
C GLY A 82 4.18 7.41 15.69
N ARG A 83 3.88 6.42 14.83
CA ARG A 83 4.89 5.62 14.16
C ARG A 83 5.69 6.41 13.13
N MET A 84 5.05 7.33 12.39
CA MET A 84 5.76 8.25 11.49
C MET A 84 6.82 9.06 12.23
N ARG A 85 6.49 9.62 13.39
CA ARG A 85 7.46 10.35 14.24
C ARG A 85 8.65 9.48 14.65
N GLU A 86 8.39 8.24 15.07
CA GLU A 86 9.46 7.33 15.47
C GLU A 86 10.40 7.02 14.29
N ILE A 87 9.83 6.72 13.12
CA ILE A 87 10.59 6.44 11.90
C ILE A 87 11.43 7.66 11.47
N SER A 88 10.85 8.86 11.50
CA SER A 88 11.53 10.12 11.14
C SER A 88 12.59 10.59 12.12
N SER A 89 12.56 10.09 13.36
CA SER A 89 13.53 10.48 14.39
C SER A 89 14.86 9.71 14.27
N GLY A 90 14.89 8.61 13.51
CA GLY A 90 16.12 7.88 13.21
C GLY A 90 16.85 8.40 11.97
N ASN A 91 18.05 7.86 11.71
CA ASN A 91 18.80 8.07 10.45
C ASN A 91 18.19 7.23 9.30
N SER A 92 16.88 7.35 9.08
CA SER A 92 16.13 6.52 8.15
C SER A 92 16.23 7.07 6.72
N PHE A 93 16.44 6.17 5.77
CA PHE A 93 16.47 6.48 4.34
C PHE A 93 15.04 6.67 3.85
N LEU A 94 14.46 7.84 4.16
CA LEU A 94 13.05 8.14 3.86
C LEU A 94 12.86 8.79 2.50
N SER A 95 13.83 9.60 2.05
CA SER A 95 13.74 10.30 0.78
C SER A 95 13.36 9.33 -0.35
N SER A 96 12.23 9.62 -0.99
CA SER A 96 11.67 8.76 -2.03
C SER A 96 10.95 9.55 -3.09
N THR A 97 11.15 9.22 -4.36
CA THR A 97 10.47 9.84 -5.50
C THR A 97 8.94 9.72 -5.37
N VAL A 98 8.46 8.57 -4.91
CA VAL A 98 7.04 8.26 -4.79
C VAL A 98 6.73 7.83 -3.37
N ILE A 99 5.61 8.28 -2.83
CA ILE A 99 5.03 7.73 -1.60
C ILE A 99 3.65 7.14 -1.88
N LYS A 100 3.39 5.95 -1.35
CA LYS A 100 2.02 5.50 -1.09
C LYS A 100 1.61 6.10 0.25
N VAL A 101 0.72 7.08 0.21
CA VAL A 101 0.39 7.91 1.38
C VAL A 101 -0.12 7.03 2.53
N PRO A 102 0.39 7.24 3.77
CA PRO A 102 -0.01 6.45 4.93
C PRO A 102 -1.51 6.47 5.15
N HIS A 103 -2.08 5.30 5.45
CA HIS A 103 -3.44 5.15 5.97
C HIS A 103 -4.48 5.90 5.12
N HIS A 104 -4.37 5.77 3.79
CA HIS A 104 -5.29 6.41 2.84
C HIS A 104 -5.33 7.95 2.91
N GLY A 105 -4.40 8.59 3.60
CA GLY A 105 -4.42 10.03 3.88
C GLY A 105 -5.40 10.40 5.00
N ALA A 106 -5.58 9.54 6.00
CA ALA A 106 -6.36 9.86 7.19
C ALA A 106 -5.79 11.06 7.95
N GLY A 107 -6.66 11.90 8.55
CA GLY A 107 -6.23 13.09 9.29
C GLY A 107 -5.34 12.79 10.50
N GLY A 108 -5.53 11.64 11.15
CA GLY A 108 -4.66 11.13 12.22
C GLY A 108 -3.29 10.63 11.76
N SER A 109 -3.08 10.59 10.43
CA SER A 109 -1.88 10.10 9.76
C SER A 109 -1.19 11.20 8.95
N VAL A 110 -1.23 12.43 9.45
CA VAL A 110 -0.46 13.57 8.94
C VAL A 110 0.66 13.89 9.93
N GLU A 111 1.91 13.84 9.47
CA GLU A 111 3.09 14.17 10.28
C GLU A 111 4.09 14.92 9.40
N ASN A 112 4.16 16.25 9.57
CA ASN A 112 4.89 17.11 8.64
C ASN A 112 6.38 16.80 8.58
N ARG A 113 7.02 16.42 9.69
CA ARG A 113 8.44 16.08 9.68
C ARG A 113 8.71 14.84 8.83
N PHE A 114 7.86 13.83 8.93
CA PHE A 114 7.90 12.63 8.08
C PHE A 114 7.69 13.00 6.62
N ILE A 115 6.64 13.75 6.31
CA ILE A 115 6.31 14.16 4.93
C ILE A 115 7.48 14.94 4.30
N SER A 116 8.05 15.92 5.01
CA SER A 116 9.22 16.67 4.55
C SER A 116 10.50 15.82 4.48
N SER A 117 10.65 14.79 5.31
CA SER A 117 11.81 13.88 5.24
C SER A 117 11.72 12.90 4.06
N VAL A 118 10.50 12.53 3.66
CA VAL A 118 10.26 11.74 2.45
C VAL A 118 10.42 12.62 1.20
N ASN A 119 9.93 13.86 1.24
CA ASN A 119 9.95 14.84 0.15
C ASN A 119 9.65 14.24 -1.23
N PRO A 120 8.48 13.60 -1.43
CA PRO A 120 8.18 12.91 -2.67
C PRO A 120 7.77 13.87 -3.78
N ASP A 121 8.18 13.56 -5.01
CA ASP A 121 7.66 14.21 -6.22
C ASP A 121 6.19 13.81 -6.45
N ILE A 122 5.82 12.58 -6.07
CA ILE A 122 4.51 11.97 -6.34
C ILE A 122 3.94 11.34 -5.06
N ALA A 123 2.70 11.73 -4.72
CA ALA A 123 1.94 11.17 -3.61
C ALA A 123 0.71 10.41 -4.13
N VAL A 124 0.71 9.09 -3.96
CA VAL A 124 -0.42 8.23 -4.35
C VAL A 124 -1.27 7.91 -3.13
N ILE A 125 -2.52 8.36 -3.15
CA ILE A 125 -3.51 8.15 -2.12
C ILE A 125 -4.48 7.07 -2.58
N SER A 126 -4.48 5.94 -1.89
CA SER A 126 -5.45 4.88 -2.17
C SER A 126 -6.70 5.15 -1.36
N ALA A 127 -7.81 5.43 -2.02
CA ALA A 127 -9.13 5.59 -1.43
C ALA A 127 -10.17 4.83 -2.29
N GLY A 128 -11.25 4.39 -1.66
CA GLY A 128 -12.35 3.71 -2.34
C GLY A 128 -13.30 4.70 -3.01
N TYR A 129 -13.92 4.30 -4.13
CA TYR A 129 -14.98 5.07 -4.77
C TYR A 129 -16.13 5.39 -3.79
N GLN A 130 -16.69 6.60 -3.85
CA GLN A 130 -17.66 7.17 -2.88
C GLN A 130 -17.15 7.36 -1.43
N ASN A 131 -16.01 6.75 -1.08
CA ASN A 131 -15.19 7.06 0.08
C ASN A 131 -15.96 7.37 1.38
N SER A 132 -16.59 6.34 1.97
CA SER A 132 -17.33 6.45 3.23
C SER A 132 -16.48 6.88 4.44
N TYR A 133 -15.16 6.64 4.38
CA TYR A 133 -14.20 7.02 5.42
C TYR A 133 -13.84 8.52 5.40
N ARG A 134 -14.19 9.24 4.32
CA ARG A 134 -13.82 10.65 4.11
C ARG A 134 -12.29 10.85 4.08
N HIS A 135 -11.56 9.90 3.47
CA HIS A 135 -10.11 9.97 3.24
C HIS A 135 -9.75 10.12 1.75
N PRO A 136 -8.82 10.98 1.34
CA PRO A 136 -7.90 11.73 2.20
C PRO A 136 -8.56 12.91 2.90
N SER A 137 -8.04 13.26 4.07
CA SER A 137 -8.46 14.48 4.77
C SER A 137 -7.92 15.72 4.05
N PRO A 138 -8.56 16.89 4.19
CA PRO A 138 -8.04 18.15 3.65
C PRO A 138 -6.63 18.47 4.13
N GLU A 139 -6.30 18.13 5.37
CA GLU A 139 -4.99 18.33 5.97
C GLU A 139 -3.92 17.48 5.27
N ALA A 140 -4.23 16.23 4.95
CA ALA A 140 -3.32 15.36 4.21
C ALA A 140 -3.06 15.91 2.80
N ILE A 141 -4.11 16.33 2.10
CA ILE A 141 -3.98 16.96 0.77
C ILE A 141 -3.13 18.22 0.84
N SER A 142 -3.38 19.10 1.81
CA SER A 142 -2.62 20.34 1.98
C SER A 142 -1.14 20.08 2.25
N ALA A 143 -0.83 19.14 3.13
CA ALA A 143 0.55 18.81 3.50
C ALA A 143 1.41 18.34 2.31
N TYR A 144 0.84 17.52 1.40
CA TYR A 144 1.57 17.10 0.18
C TYR A 144 1.63 18.19 -0.90
N ASN A 145 0.59 19.02 -1.04
CA ASN A 145 0.61 20.16 -1.95
C ASN A 145 1.64 21.21 -1.54
N GLU A 146 1.78 21.49 -0.24
CA GLU A 146 2.71 22.49 0.31
C GLU A 146 4.18 22.18 0.01
N ILE A 147 4.53 20.90 -0.11
CA ILE A 147 5.88 20.46 -0.51
C ILE A 147 6.01 20.24 -2.02
N GLY A 148 4.96 20.54 -2.81
CA GLY A 148 4.98 20.47 -4.26
C GLY A 148 4.78 19.08 -4.86
N SER A 149 4.27 18.11 -4.09
CA SER A 149 4.00 16.76 -4.62
C SER A 149 2.82 16.76 -5.59
N ALA A 150 2.94 16.03 -6.70
CA ALA A 150 1.81 15.67 -7.55
C ALA A 150 0.96 14.61 -6.84
N ILE A 151 -0.33 14.90 -6.62
CA ILE A 151 -1.25 14.00 -5.92
C ILE A 151 -2.08 13.20 -6.93
N TYR A 152 -2.08 11.87 -6.77
CA TYR A 152 -2.96 10.94 -7.48
C TYR A 152 -3.82 10.18 -6.50
N ARG A 153 -5.10 10.02 -6.80
CA ARG A 153 -6.09 9.43 -5.88
C ARG A 153 -6.86 8.31 -6.57
N THR A 154 -6.85 7.11 -6.02
CA THR A 154 -7.53 5.97 -6.68
C THR A 154 -9.05 6.07 -6.71
N ASP A 155 -9.67 6.89 -5.85
CA ASP A 155 -11.11 7.16 -5.89
C ASP A 155 -11.52 8.12 -7.01
N LEU A 156 -10.57 8.90 -7.54
CA LEU A 156 -10.77 9.82 -8.66
C LEU A 156 -10.16 9.28 -9.95
N ASP A 157 -8.90 8.87 -9.90
CA ASP A 157 -8.05 8.50 -11.04
C ASP A 157 -8.10 6.99 -11.37
N GLY A 158 -8.73 6.20 -10.51
CA GLY A 158 -8.74 4.74 -10.58
C GLY A 158 -7.36 4.13 -10.35
N ALA A 159 -6.99 3.09 -11.11
CA ALA A 159 -5.66 2.50 -11.00
C ALA A 159 -4.56 3.51 -11.40
N VAL A 160 -3.57 3.71 -10.55
CA VAL A 160 -2.40 4.54 -10.82
C VAL A 160 -1.23 3.63 -11.15
N ILE A 161 -0.73 3.71 -12.38
CA ILE A 161 0.39 2.90 -12.87
C ILE A 161 1.60 3.82 -12.99
N LEU A 162 2.66 3.49 -12.27
CA LEU A 162 3.95 4.17 -12.38
C LEU A 162 4.96 3.25 -13.05
N GLU A 163 5.49 3.69 -14.18
CA GLU A 163 6.55 3.01 -14.91
C GLU A 163 7.83 3.83 -14.83
N THR A 164 8.93 3.16 -14.49
CA THR A 164 10.23 3.80 -14.37
C THR A 164 11.32 2.98 -15.03
N GLY A 165 12.13 3.64 -15.86
CA GLY A 165 13.20 3.00 -16.64
C GLY A 165 13.83 3.98 -17.62
N ASN A 166 15.10 3.74 -17.98
CA ASN A 166 15.84 4.55 -18.96
C ASN A 166 15.83 6.08 -18.68
N GLY A 167 15.86 6.47 -17.40
CA GLY A 167 15.83 7.87 -16.97
C GLY A 167 14.47 8.55 -17.13
N LYS A 168 13.40 7.82 -17.45
CA LYS A 168 12.04 8.32 -17.56
C LYS A 168 11.17 7.74 -16.46
N THR A 169 10.22 8.54 -15.99
CA THR A 169 9.12 8.12 -15.12
C THR A 169 7.83 8.55 -15.80
N GLU A 170 6.95 7.59 -16.05
CA GLU A 170 5.64 7.80 -16.65
C GLU A 170 4.58 7.39 -15.63
N ILE A 171 3.54 8.21 -15.52
CA ILE A 171 2.36 7.90 -14.72
C ILE A 171 1.18 7.83 -15.66
N ARG A 172 0.42 6.75 -15.55
CA ARG A 172 -0.86 6.58 -16.24
C ARG A 172 -1.95 6.29 -15.22
N THR A 173 -3.12 6.87 -15.45
CA THR A 173 -4.30 6.62 -14.62
C THR A 173 -5.35 5.83 -15.37
N TYR A 174 -6.22 5.12 -14.66
CA TYR A 174 -7.30 4.35 -15.29
C TYR A 174 -8.26 5.24 -16.08
N ASN A 175 -8.48 6.48 -15.65
CA ASN A 175 -9.29 7.43 -16.41
C ASN A 175 -8.69 7.74 -17.80
N GLU A 176 -7.37 7.64 -17.96
CA GLU A 176 -6.67 7.81 -19.24
C GLU A 176 -6.66 6.51 -20.06
N ILE A 177 -6.74 5.35 -19.38
CA ILE A 177 -6.80 4.03 -20.00
C ILE A 177 -8.27 3.72 -20.31
N GLY A 178 -8.80 4.34 -21.38
CA GLY A 178 -10.17 4.17 -21.82
C GLY A 178 -10.61 2.70 -21.82
N LEU A 179 -11.68 2.39 -21.09
CA LEU A 179 -12.25 1.05 -21.06
C LEU A 179 -12.75 0.66 -22.45
N LYS A 180 -12.28 -0.49 -22.96
CA LYS A 180 -13.00 -1.18 -24.03
C LYS A 180 -14.20 -1.86 -23.41
N LYS A 181 -15.42 -1.40 -23.75
CA LYS A 181 -16.65 -2.13 -23.43
C LYS A 181 -16.55 -3.52 -24.06
N VAL A 182 -16.41 -4.55 -23.25
CA VAL A 182 -16.46 -5.95 -23.70
C VAL A 182 -17.95 -6.32 -23.73
N SER A 183 -18.46 -6.75 -24.88
CA SER A 183 -19.80 -7.35 -24.93
C SER A 183 -19.75 -8.75 -24.32
N PHE A 184 -20.71 -9.06 -23.46
CA PHE A 184 -20.73 -10.30 -22.68
C PHE A 184 -21.33 -11.49 -23.45
N ASP A 185 -21.76 -11.27 -24.69
CA ASP A 185 -22.51 -12.26 -25.47
C ASP A 185 -21.69 -13.52 -25.82
N ASN A 186 -20.34 -13.45 -25.80
CA ASN A 186 -19.44 -14.55 -26.17
C ASN A 186 -18.19 -14.68 -25.27
N LEU A 187 -18.37 -14.76 -23.95
CA LEU A 187 -17.24 -14.98 -23.02
C LEU A 187 -16.78 -16.46 -22.98
N PRO A 188 -15.46 -16.72 -23.09
CA PRO A 188 -14.86 -18.00 -22.76
C PRO A 188 -15.26 -18.45 -21.35
N ALA A 189 -15.48 -19.76 -21.16
CA ALA A 189 -15.98 -20.32 -19.89
C ALA A 189 -15.16 -19.90 -18.65
N MET A 190 -13.84 -19.77 -18.82
CA MET A 190 -12.92 -19.33 -17.76
C MET A 190 -13.25 -17.93 -17.20
N LEU A 191 -13.65 -17.00 -18.07
CA LEU A 191 -14.00 -15.63 -17.67
C LEU A 191 -15.40 -15.54 -17.05
N LYS A 192 -16.30 -16.50 -17.34
CA LYS A 192 -17.60 -16.58 -16.67
C LYS A 192 -17.44 -16.89 -15.18
N THR A 193 -16.52 -17.78 -14.83
CA THR A 193 -16.22 -18.13 -13.43
C THR A 193 -15.63 -16.95 -12.66
N GLU A 194 -14.66 -16.24 -13.24
CA GLU A 194 -14.10 -15.01 -12.69
C GLU A 194 -15.18 -13.93 -12.47
N LEU A 195 -16.09 -13.76 -13.44
CA LEU A 195 -17.19 -12.81 -13.34
C LEU A 195 -18.21 -13.18 -12.25
N THR A 196 -18.53 -14.46 -12.09
CA THR A 196 -19.38 -14.92 -10.98
C THR A 196 -18.72 -14.62 -9.65
N ASN A 197 -17.41 -14.85 -9.52
CA ASN A 197 -16.66 -14.55 -8.30
C ASN A 197 -16.63 -13.04 -7.99
N ILE A 198 -16.44 -12.19 -9.00
CA ILE A 198 -16.50 -10.73 -8.86
C ILE A 198 -17.91 -10.29 -8.45
N LYS A 199 -18.96 -10.82 -9.08
CA LYS A 199 -20.35 -10.51 -8.73
C LYS A 199 -20.69 -10.92 -7.29
N MET A 200 -20.34 -12.14 -6.89
CA MET A 200 -20.53 -12.60 -5.51
C MET A 200 -19.81 -11.71 -4.50
N THR A 201 -18.61 -11.23 -4.85
CA THR A 201 -17.83 -10.29 -4.02
C THR A 201 -18.48 -8.91 -3.93
N ILE A 202 -19.03 -8.38 -5.04
CA ILE A 202 -19.71 -7.08 -5.08
C ILE A 202 -21.06 -7.13 -4.35
N GLU A 203 -21.77 -8.25 -4.44
CA GLU A 203 -23.11 -8.44 -3.85
C GLU A 203 -23.06 -8.89 -2.37
N GLY A 204 -21.86 -9.03 -1.79
CA GLY A 204 -21.69 -9.34 -0.38
C GLY A 204 -22.01 -10.78 0.01
N CYS A 205 -22.07 -11.70 -0.97
CA CYS A 205 -22.24 -13.12 -0.70
C CYS A 205 -20.89 -13.75 -0.34
N TYR A 206 -20.76 -14.20 0.92
CA TYR A 206 -19.60 -14.97 1.36
C TYR A 206 -19.53 -16.30 0.61
N TYR A 207 -18.29 -16.73 0.29
CA TYR A 207 -18.00 -18.09 -0.16
C TYR A 207 -18.51 -19.10 0.88
N GLU A 208 -19.64 -19.76 0.60
CA GLU A 208 -19.97 -21.02 1.26
C GLU A 208 -19.29 -22.16 0.50
N GLY A 209 -18.26 -22.75 1.11
CA GLY A 209 -17.74 -24.05 0.72
C GLY A 209 -16.30 -24.02 0.21
N LEU A 210 -15.35 -24.21 1.15
CA LEU A 210 -14.25 -25.17 1.04
C LEU A 210 -13.94 -25.72 2.44
#